data_AF-A0A7S3HHR2-F1
#
_entry.id   AF-A0A7S3HHR2-F1
#
_cell.length_a   1.000
_cell.length_b   1.000
_cell.length_c   1.000
_cell.angle_alpha   90.00
_cell.angle_beta   90.00
_cell.angle_gamma   90.00
#
_symmetry.space_group_name_H-M   'P 1'
#
loop_
_entity.id
_entity.type
_entity.pdbx_description
1 polymer ?
#
loop_
_entity_poly.entity_id
_entity_poly.type
_entity_poly.pdbx_seq_one_letter_code
_entity_poly.pdbx_strand_id
1 'polypeptide(L)'
;PIAAFEDQIINAEADQGRMTAAIQADKAAMDRRMSFDRAEDAVGGDWNCSKCKNKNFARRNTCFSCSTAKGAVAAERGSTAINELFKPPSYNEATPFFQTMEKAKGEGKWLLVNIQQADEFSSHALNRDVWGDETVHDLVSENFVFWQRDNLSTEG
;
A
#
# COMPACT_ATOMS: atom_id res chain seq x y z
N PRO A 1 67.55 -32.80 12.91
CA PRO A 1 66.68 -31.75 13.49
C PRO A 1 65.76 -31.17 12.41
N ILE A 2 64.52 -31.65 12.37
CA ILE A 2 63.44 -31.10 11.55
C ILE A 2 62.33 -30.77 12.55
N ALA A 3 62.09 -29.48 12.78
CA ALA A 3 61.05 -29.01 13.69
C ALA A 3 59.69 -29.47 13.17
N ALA A 4 58.98 -30.22 13.99
CA ALA A 4 57.69 -30.81 13.66
C ALA A 4 56.55 -29.91 14.15
N PHE A 5 55.76 -29.43 13.20
CA PHE A 5 54.29 -29.58 13.20
C PHE A 5 53.48 -29.00 14.37
N GLU A 6 53.64 -27.72 14.67
CA GLU A 6 52.65 -26.95 15.44
C GLU A 6 52.26 -25.72 14.60
N ASP A 7 51.20 -25.80 13.78
CA ASP A 7 50.56 -24.58 13.22
C ASP A 7 49.20 -24.82 12.52
N GLN A 8 48.37 -25.74 13.02
CA GLN A 8 46.97 -25.86 12.56
C GLN A 8 46.01 -26.16 13.71
N ILE A 9 45.97 -25.29 14.72
CA ILE A 9 44.84 -25.27 15.66
C ILE A 9 43.76 -24.40 15.00
N ILE A 10 42.72 -25.05 14.46
CA ILE A 10 41.50 -24.36 14.01
C ILE A 10 40.91 -23.69 15.24
N ASN A 11 41.03 -22.36 15.29
CA ASN A 11 40.58 -21.58 16.43
C ASN A 11 39.05 -21.45 16.32
N ALA A 12 38.34 -22.43 16.87
CA ALA A 12 36.90 -22.62 16.69
C ALA A 12 36.07 -21.39 17.06
N GLU A 13 36.52 -20.60 18.04
CA GLU A 13 35.89 -19.35 18.45
C GLU A 13 36.01 -18.26 17.38
N ALA A 14 37.16 -18.19 16.69
CA ALA A 14 37.36 -17.25 15.58
C ALA A 14 36.52 -17.63 14.35
N ASP A 15 36.34 -18.93 14.10
CA ASP A 15 35.45 -19.42 13.03
C ASP A 15 33.97 -19.22 13.36
N GLN A 16 33.56 -19.45 14.61
CA GLN A 16 32.22 -19.12 15.08
C GLN A 16 31.94 -17.61 14.99
N GLY A 17 32.91 -16.76 15.33
CA GLY A 17 32.80 -15.31 15.18
C GLY A 17 32.58 -14.88 13.72
N ARG A 18 33.34 -15.47 12.79
CA ARG A 18 33.20 -15.22 11.34
C ARG A 18 31.86 -15.68 10.79
N MET A 19 31.40 -16.86 11.20
CA MET A 19 30.10 -17.40 10.77
C MET A 19 28.94 -16.55 11.30
N THR A 20 28.98 -16.13 12.56
CA THR A 20 27.94 -15.29 13.17
C THR A 20 27.90 -13.91 12.53
N ALA A 21 29.06 -13.31 12.24
CA ALA A 21 29.16 -12.05 11.52
C ALA A 21 28.58 -12.14 10.09
N ALA A 22 28.82 -13.24 9.39
CA ALA A 22 28.25 -13.46 8.06
C ALA A 22 26.72 -13.61 8.10
N ILE A 23 26.18 -14.35 9.06
CA ILE A 23 24.73 -14.50 9.25
C ILE A 23 24.08 -13.15 9.59
N GLN A 24 24.72 -12.35 10.45
CA GLN A 24 24.21 -11.03 10.82
C GLN A 24 24.26 -10.04 9.65
N ALA A 25 25.30 -10.10 8.82
CA ALA A 25 25.41 -9.30 7.61
C ALA A 25 24.33 -9.67 6.58
N ASP A 26 24.07 -10.97 6.40
CA ASP A 26 23.04 -11.46 5.49
C ASP A 26 21.63 -11.11 5.99
N LYS A 27 21.38 -11.23 7.30
CA LYS A 27 20.13 -10.77 7.93
C LYS A 27 19.92 -9.26 7.74
N ALA A 28 20.97 -8.45 7.94
CA ALA A 28 20.89 -7.01 7.69
C ALA A 28 20.66 -6.67 6.21
N ALA A 29 21.19 -7.47 5.29
CA ALA A 29 20.93 -7.32 3.86
C ALA A 29 19.50 -7.73 3.48
N MET A 30 18.96 -8.79 4.11
CA MET A 30 17.56 -9.20 3.95
C MET A 30 16.60 -8.16 4.53
N ASP A 31 16.87 -7.59 5.71
CA ASP A 31 16.07 -6.52 6.30
C ASP A 31 16.06 -5.27 5.41
N ARG A 32 17.20 -4.91 4.81
CA ARG A 32 17.27 -3.84 3.79
C ARG A 32 16.47 -4.17 2.52
N ARG A 33 16.41 -5.44 2.13
CA ARG A 33 15.62 -5.92 0.98
C ARG A 33 14.13 -6.12 1.32
N MET A 34 13.73 -6.13 2.58
CA MET A 34 12.32 -6.31 2.99
C MET A 34 11.71 -5.06 3.60
N SER A 35 12.51 -4.00 3.82
CA SER A 35 12.01 -2.66 4.12
C SER A 35 11.22 -2.12 2.93
N PHE A 36 9.93 -1.86 3.17
CA PHE A 36 9.00 -1.26 2.21
C PHE A 36 9.32 0.21 1.88
N ASP A 37 10.28 0.83 2.57
CA ASP A 37 10.84 2.16 2.23
C ASP A 37 11.88 2.08 1.10
N ARG A 38 11.61 1.24 0.10
CA ARG A 38 12.39 1.22 -1.13
C ARG A 38 12.15 2.52 -1.89
N ALA A 39 13.13 3.42 -1.86
CA ALA A 39 13.33 4.45 -2.87
C ALA A 39 13.77 3.86 -4.23
N GLU A 40 13.15 2.75 -4.63
CA GLU A 40 13.33 2.03 -5.89
C GLU A 40 12.03 2.32 -6.65
N ASP A 41 11.87 3.52 -7.18
CA ASP A 41 12.18 3.80 -8.59
C ASP A 41 12.88 5.15 -8.82
N ALA A 42 14.07 5.35 -8.25
CA ALA A 42 15.01 6.31 -8.85
C ALA A 42 15.60 5.70 -10.13
N VAL A 43 14.75 5.44 -11.12
CA VAL A 43 15.17 5.17 -12.50
C VAL A 43 16.14 6.28 -12.88
N GLY A 44 17.39 5.91 -13.10
CA GLY A 44 18.43 6.81 -13.56
C GLY A 44 17.96 7.52 -14.81
N GLY A 45 17.60 8.80 -14.66
CA GLY A 45 17.05 9.62 -15.72
C GLY A 45 16.89 11.07 -15.30
N ASP A 46 16.83 11.95 -16.29
CA ASP A 46 16.51 13.36 -16.09
C ASP A 46 15.08 13.51 -15.53
N TRP A 47 14.86 14.49 -14.67
CA TRP A 47 13.59 14.71 -13.99
C TRP A 47 13.02 16.10 -14.29
N ASN A 48 11.71 16.18 -14.49
CA ASN A 48 11.02 17.46 -14.70
C ASN A 48 10.68 18.10 -13.35
N CYS A 49 10.98 19.39 -13.21
CA CYS A 49 10.61 20.14 -12.01
C CYS A 49 9.09 20.22 -11.86
N SER A 50 8.57 19.89 -10.67
CA SER A 50 7.15 19.98 -10.38
C SER A 50 6.61 21.41 -10.43
N LYS A 51 7.43 22.40 -10.06
CA LYS A 51 7.06 23.81 -9.97
C LYS A 51 7.19 24.55 -11.31
N CYS A 52 8.35 24.47 -11.96
CA CYS A 52 8.65 25.25 -13.17
C CYS A 52 8.75 24.42 -14.46
N LYS A 53 8.52 23.09 -14.40
CA LYS A 53 8.55 22.15 -15.53
C LYS A 53 9.89 22.02 -16.28
N ASN A 54 10.93 22.73 -15.86
CA ASN A 54 12.28 22.58 -16.41
C ASN A 54 12.85 21.17 -16.18
N LYS A 55 13.54 20.64 -17.20
CA LYS A 55 14.25 19.36 -17.16
C LYS A 55 15.56 19.50 -16.37
N ASN A 56 15.77 18.65 -15.38
CA ASN A 56 16.96 18.62 -14.56
C ASN A 56 17.70 17.30 -14.76
N PHE A 57 19.03 17.34 -14.76
CA PHE A 57 19.83 16.13 -14.81
C PHE A 57 19.57 15.21 -13.61
N ALA A 58 19.60 13.90 -13.85
CA ALA A 58 19.38 12.86 -12.85
C ALA A 58 20.08 13.10 -11.50
N ARG A 59 21.34 13.58 -11.56
CA ARG A 59 22.24 13.86 -10.44
C ARG A 59 21.84 15.03 -9.54
N ARG A 60 20.93 15.89 -9.98
CA ARG A 60 20.50 17.06 -9.19
C ARG A 60 19.36 16.69 -8.27
N ASN A 61 19.46 17.09 -7.00
CA ASN A 61 18.37 16.95 -6.02
C ASN A 61 17.49 18.21 -5.90
N THR A 62 17.87 19.30 -6.58
CA THR A 62 17.13 20.56 -6.64
C THR A 62 17.08 21.08 -8.07
N CYS A 63 16.02 21.80 -8.41
CA CYS A 63 15.85 22.34 -9.75
C CYS A 63 16.88 23.43 -10.04
N PHE A 64 17.53 23.38 -11.20
CA PHE A 64 18.56 24.37 -11.57
C PHE A 64 17.99 25.78 -11.78
N SER A 65 16.70 25.90 -12.07
CA SER A 65 16.04 27.18 -12.40
C SER A 65 15.30 27.77 -11.21
N CYS A 66 14.58 26.97 -10.42
CA CYS A 66 13.72 27.48 -9.33
C CYS A 66 14.01 26.88 -7.95
N SER A 67 15.07 26.08 -7.82
CA SER A 67 15.54 25.46 -6.57
C SER A 67 14.59 24.49 -5.87
N THR A 68 13.45 24.13 -6.47
CA THR A 68 12.50 23.15 -5.91
C THR A 68 13.13 21.75 -5.82
N ALA A 69 12.93 21.06 -4.69
CA ALA A 69 13.49 19.73 -4.46
C ALA A 69 12.86 18.64 -5.33
N LYS A 70 13.69 17.66 -5.72
CA LYS A 70 13.28 16.45 -6.45
C LYS A 70 12.35 15.62 -5.55
N GLY A 71 11.14 15.32 -6.01
CA GLY A 71 10.17 14.47 -5.28
C GLY A 71 9.21 15.19 -4.31
N ALA A 72 9.31 16.52 -4.15
CA ALA A 72 8.51 17.29 -3.16
C ALA A 72 6.97 17.28 -3.36
N VAL A 73 6.45 16.62 -4.41
CA VAL A 73 4.99 16.52 -4.69
C VAL A 73 4.52 15.09 -4.96
N ALA A 74 5.41 14.10 -5.00
CA ALA A 74 5.03 12.71 -5.32
C ALA A 74 4.41 11.97 -4.13
N ALA A 75 4.78 12.34 -2.89
CA ALA A 75 4.30 11.67 -1.68
C ALA A 75 2.81 11.93 -1.36
N GLU A 76 2.26 13.09 -1.75
CA GLU A 76 0.86 13.43 -1.41
C GLU A 76 -0.17 12.82 -2.36
N ARG A 77 0.16 12.66 -3.65
CA ARG A 77 -0.77 12.14 -4.67
C ARG A 77 -0.94 10.62 -4.64
N GLY A 78 0.09 9.88 -4.23
CA GLY A 78 0.02 8.42 -4.15
C GLY A 78 -0.90 7.94 -3.04
N SER A 79 -0.72 8.47 -1.82
CA SER A 79 -1.51 8.06 -0.65
C SER A 79 -3.00 8.38 -0.81
N THR A 80 -3.34 9.54 -1.37
CA THR A 80 -4.74 9.98 -1.53
C THR A 80 -5.47 9.23 -2.65
N ALA A 81 -4.85 9.06 -3.81
CA ALA A 81 -5.46 8.36 -4.94
C ALA A 81 -5.71 6.87 -4.63
N ILE A 82 -4.81 6.22 -3.88
CA ILE A 82 -4.97 4.83 -3.46
C ILE A 82 -6.14 4.69 -2.47
N ASN A 83 -6.30 5.64 -1.54
CA ASN A 83 -7.46 5.64 -0.64
C ASN A 83 -8.78 5.88 -1.37
N GLU A 84 -8.80 6.63 -2.47
CA GLU A 84 -10.02 6.84 -3.27
C GLU A 84 -10.51 5.56 -3.95
N LEU A 85 -9.60 4.68 -4.38
CA LEU A 85 -9.91 3.42 -5.04
C LEU A 85 -10.65 2.41 -4.16
N PHE A 86 -10.57 2.55 -2.84
CA PHE A 86 -11.18 1.63 -1.87
C PHE A 86 -12.34 2.24 -1.10
N LYS A 87 -12.78 3.45 -1.47
CA LYS A 87 -13.95 4.07 -0.84
C LYS A 87 -15.20 3.23 -1.13
N PRO A 88 -16.16 3.17 -0.19
CA PRO A 88 -17.48 2.63 -0.48
C PRO A 88 -18.10 3.35 -1.69
N PRO A 89 -18.94 2.66 -2.48
CA PRO A 89 -19.59 3.27 -3.62
C PRO A 89 -20.48 4.45 -3.22
N SER A 90 -20.70 5.39 -4.14
CA SER A 90 -21.50 6.60 -3.89
C SER A 90 -22.96 6.33 -3.51
N TYR A 91 -23.49 5.16 -3.88
CA TYR A 91 -24.84 4.72 -3.58
C TYR A 91 -24.96 3.91 -2.28
N ASN A 92 -23.89 3.85 -1.47
CA ASN A 92 -23.94 3.24 -0.14
C ASN A 92 -24.79 4.09 0.82
N GLU A 93 -25.80 3.48 1.42
CA GLU A 93 -26.66 4.17 2.40
C GLU A 93 -25.92 4.45 3.71
N ALA A 94 -25.86 5.73 4.06
CA ALA A 94 -25.24 6.21 5.29
C ALA A 94 -26.13 6.04 6.53
N THR A 95 -27.42 5.74 6.35
CA THR A 95 -28.37 5.61 7.48
C THR A 95 -28.15 4.32 8.28
N PRO A 96 -28.53 4.32 9.58
CA PRO A 96 -28.51 3.11 10.40
C PRO A 96 -29.36 1.98 9.81
N PHE A 97 -28.99 0.73 10.10
CA PHE A 97 -29.63 -0.46 9.52
C PHE A 97 -31.17 -0.42 9.56
N PHE A 98 -31.75 -0.05 10.69
CA PHE A 98 -33.21 -0.01 10.86
C PHE A 98 -33.89 0.99 9.91
N GLN A 99 -33.31 2.19 9.77
CA GLN A 99 -33.83 3.22 8.87
C GLN A 99 -33.67 2.80 7.40
N THR A 100 -32.55 2.16 7.06
CA THR A 100 -32.30 1.64 5.72
C THR A 100 -33.29 0.52 5.36
N MET A 101 -33.67 -0.32 6.33
CA MET A 101 -34.71 -1.33 6.15
C MET A 101 -36.09 -0.69 5.89
N GLU A 102 -36.46 0.34 6.66
CA GLU A 102 -37.71 1.08 6.44
C GLU A 102 -37.75 1.75 5.07
N LYS A 103 -36.63 2.34 4.64
CA LYS A 103 -36.46 2.89 3.28
C LYS A 103 -36.67 1.83 2.21
N ALA A 104 -36.01 0.68 2.31
CA ALA A 104 -36.15 -0.41 1.34
C ALA A 104 -37.60 -0.89 1.24
N LYS A 105 -38.30 -1.02 2.38
CA LYS A 105 -39.74 -1.33 2.42
C LYS A 105 -40.60 -0.26 1.75
N GLY A 106 -40.32 1.02 2.02
CA GLY A 106 -41.04 2.15 1.43
C GLY A 106 -40.84 2.25 -0.09
N GLU A 107 -39.65 1.90 -0.58
CA GLU A 107 -39.32 1.89 -2.01
C GLU A 107 -39.73 0.58 -2.72
N GLY A 108 -40.14 -0.45 -1.99
CA GLY A 108 -40.43 -1.77 -2.56
C GLY A 108 -39.18 -2.48 -3.12
N LYS A 109 -38.00 -2.15 -2.61
CA LYS A 109 -36.71 -2.71 -3.02
C LYS A 109 -36.19 -3.72 -2.01
N TRP A 110 -35.30 -4.60 -2.47
CA TRP A 110 -34.58 -5.51 -1.59
C TRP A 110 -33.46 -4.77 -0.85
N LEU A 111 -33.13 -5.18 0.38
CA LEU A 111 -31.97 -4.64 1.10
C LEU A 111 -30.76 -5.54 0.84
N LEU A 112 -29.71 -5.00 0.20
CA LEU A 112 -28.44 -5.69 0.00
C LEU A 112 -27.45 -5.26 1.09
N VAL A 113 -27.16 -6.17 2.01
CA VAL A 113 -26.21 -5.97 3.11
C VAL A 113 -24.83 -6.49 2.72
N ASN A 114 -23.82 -5.64 2.77
CA ASN A 114 -22.43 -5.99 2.48
C ASN A 114 -21.53 -5.66 3.69
N ILE A 115 -21.09 -6.68 4.42
CA ILE A 115 -20.17 -6.53 5.56
C ILE A 115 -18.76 -6.84 5.07
N GLN A 116 -17.82 -5.92 5.29
CA GLN A 116 -16.45 -6.03 4.80
C GLN A 116 -15.42 -5.82 5.92
N GLN A 117 -14.18 -6.22 5.71
CA GLN A 117 -13.08 -5.95 6.63
C GLN A 117 -12.02 -5.08 5.96
N ALA A 118 -11.65 -3.96 6.58
CA ALA A 118 -10.64 -3.05 6.05
C ALA A 118 -9.23 -3.66 5.93
N ASP A 119 -8.94 -4.79 6.57
CA ASP A 119 -7.66 -5.50 6.47
C ASP A 119 -7.70 -6.69 5.49
N GLU A 120 -8.86 -7.00 4.91
CA GLU A 120 -9.00 -8.12 3.98
C GLU A 120 -8.90 -7.67 2.52
N PHE A 121 -7.86 -8.15 1.82
CA PHE A 121 -7.57 -7.80 0.43
C PHE A 121 -8.75 -8.07 -0.52
N SER A 122 -9.54 -9.12 -0.28
CA SER A 122 -10.73 -9.46 -1.07
C SER A 122 -11.82 -8.38 -0.98
N SER A 123 -11.99 -7.76 0.19
CA SER A 123 -12.95 -6.65 0.38
C SER A 123 -12.54 -5.41 -0.42
N HIS A 124 -11.24 -5.12 -0.45
CA HIS A 124 -10.68 -4.03 -1.26
C HIS A 124 -10.86 -4.24 -2.76
N ALA A 125 -10.68 -5.47 -3.24
CA ALA A 125 -10.91 -5.81 -4.63
C ALA A 125 -12.38 -5.59 -5.04
N LEU A 126 -13.34 -5.88 -4.15
CA LEU A 126 -14.76 -5.61 -4.42
C LEU A 126 -15.07 -4.11 -4.55
N ASN A 127 -14.51 -3.27 -3.66
CA ASN A 127 -14.71 -1.81 -3.74
C ASN A 127 -14.11 -1.21 -5.02
N ARG A 128 -13.01 -1.77 -5.52
CA ARG A 128 -12.34 -1.30 -6.74
C ARG A 128 -13.01 -1.81 -8.03
N ASP A 129 -13.29 -3.11 -8.10
CA ASP A 129 -13.60 -3.79 -9.36
C ASP A 129 -15.09 -4.04 -9.57
N VAL A 130 -15.88 -4.10 -8.49
CA VAL A 130 -17.31 -4.46 -8.55
C VAL A 130 -18.19 -3.26 -8.25
N TRP A 131 -18.00 -2.63 -7.10
CA TRP A 131 -18.91 -1.55 -6.66
C TRP A 131 -18.67 -0.22 -7.36
N GLY A 132 -17.49 -0.04 -7.97
CA GLY A 132 -17.20 1.12 -8.81
C GLY A 132 -17.69 1.00 -10.26
N ASP A 133 -18.18 -0.17 -10.69
CA ASP A 133 -18.66 -0.38 -12.05
C ASP A 133 -20.05 0.24 -12.26
N GLU A 134 -20.22 1.01 -13.33
CA GLU A 134 -21.48 1.72 -13.62
C GLU A 134 -22.65 0.76 -13.89
N THR A 135 -22.39 -0.40 -14.50
CA THR A 135 -23.44 -1.40 -14.77
C THR A 135 -23.92 -2.05 -13.48
N VAL A 136 -22.99 -2.32 -12.56
CA VAL A 136 -23.32 -2.83 -11.22
C VAL A 136 -24.09 -1.78 -10.43
N HIS A 137 -23.67 -0.52 -10.49
CA HIS A 137 -24.40 0.59 -9.89
C HIS A 137 -25.86 0.64 -10.38
N ASP A 138 -26.08 0.65 -11.70
CA ASP A 138 -27.43 0.74 -12.26
C ASP A 138 -28.32 -0.43 -11.81
N LEU A 139 -27.80 -1.66 -11.89
CA LEU A 139 -28.52 -2.86 -11.47
C LEU A 139 -28.88 -2.84 -9.97
N VAL A 140 -27.91 -2.45 -9.14
CA VAL A 140 -28.07 -2.40 -7.68
C VAL A 140 -29.04 -1.29 -7.31
N SER A 141 -28.90 -0.09 -7.86
CA SER A 141 -29.77 1.05 -7.54
C SER A 141 -31.21 0.88 -8.04
N GLU A 142 -31.44 0.12 -9.11
CA GLU A 142 -32.79 -0.19 -9.60
C GLU A 142 -33.54 -1.15 -8.65
N ASN A 143 -32.86 -2.19 -8.15
CA ASN A 143 -33.51 -3.32 -7.47
C ASN A 143 -33.28 -3.36 -5.95
N PHE A 144 -32.22 -2.71 -5.48
CA PHE A 144 -31.75 -2.79 -4.10
C PHE A 144 -31.54 -1.43 -3.46
N VAL A 145 -31.67 -1.42 -2.14
CA VAL A 145 -31.04 -0.43 -1.27
C VAL A 145 -29.72 -1.05 -0.79
N PHE A 146 -28.59 -0.43 -1.12
CA PHE A 146 -27.27 -0.97 -0.80
C PHE A 146 -26.77 -0.43 0.54
N TRP A 147 -26.37 -1.32 1.44
CA TRP A 147 -25.88 -0.94 2.75
C TRP A 147 -24.60 -1.71 3.07
N GLN A 148 -23.49 -0.98 3.12
CA GLN A 148 -22.15 -1.51 3.37
C GLN A 148 -21.57 -0.95 4.66
N ARG A 149 -21.00 -1.83 5.49
CA ARG A 149 -20.27 -1.46 6.70
C ARG A 149 -19.02 -2.31 6.91
N ASP A 150 -18.15 -1.83 7.79
CA ASP A 150 -16.93 -2.53 8.21
C ASP A 150 -17.22 -3.39 9.42
N ASN A 151 -16.73 -4.63 9.47
CA ASN A 151 -17.06 -5.62 10.49
C ASN A 151 -16.76 -5.19 11.93
N LEU A 152 -15.90 -4.19 12.13
CA LEU A 152 -15.59 -3.61 13.44
C LEU A 152 -16.50 -2.44 13.82
N SER A 153 -17.40 -2.01 12.93
CA SER A 153 -18.37 -0.96 13.18
C SER A 153 -19.47 -1.46 14.12
N THR A 154 -20.18 -0.51 14.74
CA THR A 154 -21.27 -0.82 15.68
C THR A 154 -22.45 -1.55 15.05
N GLU A 155 -22.57 -1.51 13.72
CA GLU A 155 -23.65 -2.18 13.00
C GLU A 155 -23.12 -3.35 12.13
N GLY A 156 -21.86 -3.76 12.35
CA GLY A 156 -21.16 -4.74 11.53
C GLY A 156 -20.46 -4.09 10.37
#